data_AF-A0A7S0HCS8-F1
#
_entry.id   AF-A0A7S0HCS8-F1
#
_cell.length_a   1.000
_cell.length_b   1.000
_cell.length_c   1.000
_cell.angle_alpha   90.00
_cell.angle_beta   90.00
_cell.angle_gamma   90.00
#
_symmetry.space_group_name_H-M   'P 1'
#
loop_
_entity.id
_entity.type
_entity.pdbx_description
1 polymer ?
#
loop_
_entity_poly.entity_id
_entity_poly.type
_entity_poly.pdbx_seq_one_letter_code
_entity_poly.pdbx_strand_id
1 'polypeptide(L)'
;GGTSDGAGDISPGQHQFSEAKGGGFFFFSVDRRYMVKTMDAVEHRTLLQMLPGLCRHLQASCDERGAPRSLLTRISGVYSIRMYGQTKYFYVMDFLFSPQHGCPAIHERFGLK
;
A
#
# COMPACT_ATOMS: atom_id res chain seq x y z
N GLY A 1 29.74 -35.98 -18.08
CA GLY A 1 30.01 -35.79 -16.65
C GLY A 1 29.83 -34.33 -16.31
N GLY A 2 29.06 -34.04 -15.27
CA GLY A 2 29.01 -32.75 -14.57
C GLY A 2 28.18 -31.65 -15.22
N THR A 3 26.89 -31.57 -14.89
CA THR A 3 26.15 -30.31 -14.89
C THR A 3 26.21 -29.75 -13.48
N SER A 4 26.91 -28.63 -13.32
CA SER A 4 26.96 -27.82 -12.11
C SER A 4 25.67 -27.00 -11.99
N ASP A 5 24.87 -27.29 -10.97
CA ASP A 5 23.73 -26.46 -10.58
C ASP A 5 24.23 -25.16 -9.95
N GLY A 6 24.19 -24.08 -10.72
CA GLY A 6 24.36 -22.73 -10.23
C GLY A 6 23.08 -22.27 -9.55
N ALA A 7 23.04 -22.38 -8.22
CA ALA A 7 22.10 -21.66 -7.39
C ALA A 7 22.23 -20.15 -7.69
N GLY A 8 21.23 -19.60 -8.39
CA GLY A 8 21.10 -18.17 -8.62
C GLY A 8 20.76 -17.47 -7.32
N ASP A 9 21.79 -16.88 -6.72
CA ASP A 9 21.74 -15.91 -5.64
C ASP A 9 20.73 -14.79 -5.97
N ILE A 10 19.66 -14.68 -5.20
CA ILE A 10 18.67 -13.59 -5.34
C ILE A 10 19.01 -12.52 -4.31
N SER A 11 19.76 -11.50 -4.75
CA SER A 11 20.01 -10.29 -3.97
C SER A 11 18.70 -9.58 -3.60
N PRO A 12 18.42 -9.32 -2.31
CA PRO A 12 17.22 -8.61 -1.90
C PRO A 12 17.41 -7.10 -2.13
N GLY A 13 16.75 -6.52 -3.14
CA GLY A 13 16.78 -5.06 -3.28
C GLY A 13 16.18 -4.45 -4.54
N GLN A 14 15.96 -5.21 -5.62
CA GLN A 14 15.39 -4.67 -6.86
C GLN A 14 13.94 -5.15 -7.03
N HIS A 15 13.01 -4.22 -7.26
CA HIS A 15 11.54 -4.37 -7.38
C HIS A 15 10.66 -4.15 -6.13
N GLN A 16 10.91 -3.13 -5.30
CA GLN A 16 9.93 -2.72 -4.27
C GLN A 16 9.45 -1.27 -4.36
N PHE A 17 10.03 -0.43 -5.22
CA PHE A 17 9.65 0.98 -5.32
C PHE A 17 9.00 1.28 -6.67
N SER A 18 7.87 1.97 -6.64
CA SER A 18 7.26 2.52 -7.85
C SER A 18 6.77 3.94 -7.59
N GLU A 19 6.94 4.79 -8.59
CA GLU A 19 6.65 6.21 -8.53
C GLU A 19 5.13 6.44 -8.52
N ALA A 20 4.67 7.20 -7.54
CA ALA A 20 3.29 7.62 -7.42
C ALA A 20 3.13 9.03 -8.00
N LYS A 21 1.95 9.31 -8.56
CA LYS A 21 1.57 10.66 -8.97
C LYS A 21 1.76 11.63 -7.79
N GLY A 22 2.47 12.74 -8.01
CA GLY A 22 2.83 13.72 -6.98
C GLY A 22 4.26 13.61 -6.44
N GLY A 23 5.11 12.75 -7.02
CA GLY A 23 6.53 12.64 -6.63
C GLY A 23 6.77 11.80 -5.36
N GLY A 24 5.71 11.17 -4.83
CA GLY A 24 5.84 10.11 -3.82
C GLY A 24 6.20 8.77 -4.45
N PHE A 25 6.53 7.79 -3.62
CA PHE A 25 6.73 6.40 -4.03
C PHE A 25 5.91 5.48 -3.15
N PHE A 26 5.66 4.27 -3.63
CA PHE A 26 5.06 3.20 -2.84
C PHE A 26 5.95 1.98 -2.79
N PHE A 27 5.78 1.21 -1.71
CA PHE A 27 6.41 -0.09 -1.53
C PHE A 27 5.47 -1.05 -0.80
N PHE A 28 5.74 -2.35 -0.90
CA PHE A 28 4.93 -3.38 -0.26
C PHE A 28 5.61 -3.91 1.00
N SER A 29 4.82 -4.41 1.95
CA SER A 29 5.37 -5.28 3.00
C SER A 29 5.93 -6.56 2.37
N VAL A 30 6.85 -7.21 3.07
CA VAL A 30 7.50 -8.46 2.59
C VAL A 30 6.46 -9.54 2.25
N ASP A 31 5.43 -9.65 3.08
CA ASP A 31 4.33 -10.61 2.90
C ASP A 31 3.22 -10.14 1.95
N ARG A 32 3.39 -8.98 1.30
CA ARG A 32 2.42 -8.36 0.38
C ARG A 32 1.01 -8.21 0.97
N ARG A 33 0.88 -8.06 2.29
CA ARG A 33 -0.38 -7.70 2.95
C ARG A 33 -0.65 -6.21 2.87
N TYR A 34 0.40 -5.41 2.95
CA TYR A 34 0.29 -3.96 3.04
C TYR A 34 1.04 -3.27 1.91
N MET A 35 0.53 -2.12 1.53
CA MET A 35 1.20 -1.14 0.69
C MET A 35 1.44 0.12 1.50
N VAL A 36 2.63 0.67 1.41
CA VAL A 36 3.02 1.94 2.01
C VAL A 36 3.13 2.96 0.89
N LYS A 37 2.49 4.12 1.03
CA LYS A 37 2.66 5.25 0.10
C LYS A 37 3.21 6.45 0.85
N THR A 38 4.29 7.03 0.34
CA THR A 38 4.83 8.30 0.84
C THR A 38 4.01 9.47 0.33
N MET A 39 4.07 10.57 1.06
CA MET A 39 3.34 11.80 0.77
C MET A 39 4.15 13.02 1.20
N ASP A 40 3.84 14.15 0.59
CA ASP A 40 4.34 15.44 1.07
C ASP A 40 3.55 15.93 2.30
N ALA A 41 3.98 17.05 2.88
CA ALA A 41 3.34 17.64 4.06
C ALA A 41 1.90 18.14 3.79
N VAL A 42 1.60 18.55 2.55
CA VAL A 42 0.29 19.07 2.15
C VAL A 42 -0.70 17.92 1.98
N GLU A 43 -0.30 16.86 1.28
CA GLU A 43 -1.05 15.61 1.14
C GLU A 43 -1.31 14.97 2.51
N HIS A 44 -0.30 14.95 3.38
CA HIS A 44 -0.46 14.46 4.76
C HIS A 44 -1.53 15.24 5.53
N ARG A 45 -1.46 16.57 5.53
CA ARG A 45 -2.46 17.42 6.19
C ARG A 45 -3.85 17.24 5.58
N THR A 46 -3.93 17.16 4.26
CA THR A 46 -5.20 16.94 3.53
C THR A 46 -5.82 15.60 3.92
N LEU A 47 -5.01 14.54 4.00
CA LEU A 47 -5.48 13.23 4.43
C LEU A 47 -6.04 13.27 5.85
N LEU A 48 -5.32 13.88 6.79
CA LEU A 48 -5.77 14.01 8.18
C LEU A 48 -7.10 14.78 8.30
N GLN A 49 -7.31 15.80 7.47
CA GLN A 49 -8.58 16.54 7.43
C GLN A 49 -9.74 15.68 6.91
N MET A 50 -9.49 14.78 5.95
CA MET A 50 -10.52 13.90 5.39
C MET A 50 -10.78 12.64 6.22
N LEU A 51 -9.83 12.22 7.07
CA LEU A 51 -9.91 10.96 7.84
C LEU A 51 -11.24 10.77 8.60
N PRO A 52 -11.80 11.76 9.33
CA PRO A 52 -13.07 11.56 10.03
C PRO A 52 -14.26 11.28 9.09
N GLY A 53 -14.26 11.87 7.91
CA GLY A 53 -15.27 11.60 6.87
C GLY A 53 -15.10 10.20 6.28
N LEU A 54 -13.85 9.82 6.00
CA LEU A 54 -13.50 8.49 5.52
C LEU A 54 -13.92 7.40 6.51
N CYS A 55 -13.63 7.56 7.81
CA CYS A 55 -14.01 6.61 8.85
C CYS A 55 -15.53 6.42 8.91
N ARG A 56 -16.30 7.51 8.93
CA ARG A 56 -17.78 7.45 8.93
C ARG A 56 -18.31 6.72 7.70
N HIS A 57 -17.77 7.01 6.52
CA HIS A 57 -18.20 6.32 5.29
C HIS A 57 -17.89 4.83 5.33
N LEU A 58 -16.68 4.45 5.75
CA LEU A 58 -16.29 3.04 5.84
C LEU A 58 -17.16 2.27 6.85
N GLN A 59 -17.52 2.88 7.97
CA GLN A 59 -18.42 2.29 8.97
C GLN A 59 -19.85 2.14 8.44
N ALA A 60 -20.37 3.16 7.75
CA ALA A 60 -21.72 3.15 7.19
C ALA A 60 -21.87 2.23 5.96
N SER A 61 -20.75 1.79 5.36
CA SER A 61 -20.73 0.97 4.13
C SER A 61 -20.52 -0.52 4.41
N CYS A 62 -20.72 -0.97 5.64
CA CYS A 62 -20.73 -2.40 5.97
C CYS A 62 -22.12 -3.01 5.68
N ASP A 63 -22.16 -4.26 5.22
CA ASP A 63 -23.40 -5.02 5.12
C ASP A 63 -23.90 -5.53 6.48
N GLU A 64 -25.03 -6.22 6.49
CA GLU A 64 -25.66 -6.77 7.70
C GLU A 64 -24.78 -7.79 8.45
N ARG A 65 -23.75 -8.35 7.79
CA ARG A 65 -22.78 -9.28 8.37
C ARG A 65 -21.50 -8.57 8.82
N GLY A 66 -21.43 -7.25 8.67
CA GLY A 66 -20.26 -6.43 8.97
C GLY A 66 -19.19 -6.45 7.87
N ALA A 67 -19.50 -6.99 6.68
CA ALA A 67 -18.54 -7.04 5.59
C ALA A 67 -18.46 -5.69 4.88
N PRO A 68 -17.24 -5.15 4.62
CA PRO A 68 -17.07 -3.87 3.95
C PRO A 68 -17.53 -3.94 2.49
N ARG A 69 -18.36 -2.98 2.07
CA ARG A 69 -18.76 -2.81 0.65
C ARG A 69 -18.11 -1.62 -0.03
N SER A 70 -17.39 -0.78 0.70
CA SER A 70 -16.71 0.39 0.12
C SER A 70 -15.53 -0.05 -0.75
N LEU A 71 -15.40 0.57 -1.92
CA LEU A 71 -14.22 0.43 -2.79
C LEU A 71 -13.06 1.34 -2.37
N LEU A 72 -13.28 2.20 -1.36
CA LEU A 72 -12.22 3.03 -0.82
C LEU A 72 -11.19 2.18 -0.11
N THR A 73 -9.93 2.54 -0.31
CA THR A 73 -8.81 1.88 0.34
C THR A 73 -8.92 1.99 1.86
N ARG A 74 -8.69 0.86 2.53
CA ARG A 74 -8.55 0.81 3.98
C ARG A 74 -7.16 1.26 4.39
N ILE A 75 -7.10 2.41 5.05
CA ILE A 75 -5.88 2.95 5.63
C ILE A 75 -5.72 2.35 7.03
N SER A 76 -4.67 1.54 7.21
CA SER A 76 -4.35 0.88 8.47
C SER A 76 -3.62 1.85 9.43
N GLY A 77 -2.97 2.89 8.89
CA GLY A 77 -2.38 3.96 9.68
C GLY A 77 -1.72 5.05 8.86
N VAL A 78 -1.57 6.23 9.45
CA VAL A 78 -0.85 7.40 8.90
C VAL A 78 0.27 7.76 9.86
N TYR A 79 1.49 7.90 9.35
CA TYR A 79 2.70 8.01 10.15
C TYR A 79 3.65 9.08 9.60
N SER A 80 4.57 9.50 10.46
CA SER A 80 5.72 10.29 10.05
C SER A 80 6.98 9.79 10.73
N ILE A 81 8.11 9.91 10.04
CA ILE A 81 9.44 9.63 10.56
C ILE A 81 10.26 10.90 10.42
N ARG A 82 10.92 11.30 11.50
CA ARG A 82 11.87 12.42 11.50
C ARG A 82 13.29 11.87 11.59
N MET A 83 14.09 12.10 10.56
CA MET A 83 15.49 11.64 10.46
C MET A 83 16.32 12.72 9.78
N TYR A 84 17.53 12.97 10.29
CA TYR A 84 18.48 13.95 9.70
C TYR A 84 17.88 15.34 9.45
N GLY A 85 17.03 15.82 10.36
CA GLY A 85 16.36 17.12 10.23
C GLY A 85 15.22 17.15 9.21
N GLN A 86 14.96 16.07 8.48
CA GLN A 86 13.85 15.94 7.54
C GLN A 86 12.72 15.09 8.13
N THR A 87 11.48 15.46 7.81
CA THR A 87 10.30 14.66 8.13
C THR A 87 9.78 14.02 6.84
N LYS A 88 9.58 12.70 6.87
CA LYS A 88 8.91 11.95 5.80
C LYS A 88 7.57 11.48 6.31
N TYR A 89 6.54 11.64 5.50
CA TYR A 89 5.16 11.24 5.81
C TYR A 89 4.77 10.07 4.92
N PHE A 90 4.02 9.13 5.48
CA PHE A 90 3.51 7.98 4.75
C PHE A 90 2.26 7.43 5.41
N TYR A 91 1.48 6.68 4.63
CA TYR A 91 0.38 5.89 5.16
C TYR A 91 0.51 4.45 4.71
N VAL A 92 -0.01 3.57 5.55
CA VAL A 92 -0.08 2.13 5.33
C VAL A 92 -1.52 1.79 4.98
N MET A 93 -1.70 0.97 3.96
CA MET A 93 -3.00 0.53 3.50
C MET A 93 -2.98 -0.96 3.17
N ASP A 94 -4.13 -1.61 3.28
CA ASP A 94 -4.31 -3.00 2.86
C ASP A 94 -4.07 -3.13 1.36
N PHE A 95 -3.28 -4.12 0.96
CA PHE A 95 -3.10 -4.44 -0.45
C PHE A 95 -4.31 -5.20 -0.97
N LEU A 96 -5.09 -4.57 -1.85
CA LEU A 96 -6.33 -5.13 -2.40
C LEU A 96 -6.14 -6.53 -3.00
N PHE A 97 -5.01 -6.77 -3.67
CA PHE A 97 -4.70 -8.04 -4.32
C PHE A 97 -3.82 -8.96 -3.46
N SER A 98 -3.91 -8.85 -2.13
CA SER A 98 -3.20 -9.77 -1.25
C SER A 98 -3.70 -11.20 -1.44
N PRO A 99 -2.82 -12.22 -1.50
CA PRO A 99 -3.23 -13.62 -1.59
C PRO A 99 -4.17 -14.07 -0.44
N GLN A 100 -4.11 -13.38 0.71
CA GLN A 100 -5.02 -13.62 1.84
C GLN A 100 -6.48 -13.28 1.54
N HIS A 101 -6.74 -12.42 0.56
CA HIS A 101 -8.08 -12.16 0.06
C HIS A 101 -8.54 -13.20 -0.98
N GLY A 102 -7.78 -14.29 -1.16
CA GLY A 102 -8.07 -15.31 -2.18
C GLY A 102 -7.85 -14.83 -3.61
N CYS A 103 -7.11 -13.72 -3.79
CA CYS A 103 -6.86 -13.14 -5.11
C CYS A 103 -5.84 -13.99 -5.88
N PRO A 104 -6.19 -14.53 -7.08
CA PRO A 104 -5.25 -15.21 -7.96
C PRO A 104 -4.14 -14.27 -8.45
N ALA A 105 -3.10 -14.83 -9.06
CA ALA A 105 -2.07 -14.03 -9.72
C ALA A 105 -2.70 -13.05 -10.72
N ILE A 106 -2.34 -11.76 -10.61
CA ILE A 106 -2.85 -10.74 -11.51
C ILE A 106 -2.16 -10.91 -12.86
N HIS A 107 -2.93 -11.27 -13.88
CA HIS A 107 -2.43 -11.38 -15.25
C HIS A 107 -2.37 -10.01 -15.95
N GLU A 108 -3.31 -9.11 -15.63
CA GLU A 108 -3.40 -7.78 -16.23
C GLU A 108 -3.90 -6.74 -15.21
N ARG A 109 -3.43 -5.49 -15.33
CA ARG A 109 -3.81 -4.38 -14.45
C ARG A 109 -4.16 -3.15 -15.26
N PHE A 110 -5.34 -2.59 -14.99
CA PHE A 110 -5.85 -1.38 -15.64
C PHE A 110 -5.96 -0.23 -14.64
N GLY A 111 -5.61 0.98 -15.08
CA GLY A 111 -5.81 2.22 -14.34
C GLY A 111 -6.82 3.09 -15.07
N LEU A 112 -8.11 2.96 -14.71
CA LEU A 112 -9.20 3.74 -15.29
C LEU A 112 -9.32 5.09 -14.58
N LYS A 113 -9.62 6.16 -15.33
CA LYS A 113 -9.90 7.50 -14.82
C LYS A 113 -11.25 7.97 -15.28
#